data_AF-A0A9D7HT08-F1
#
_entry.id   AF-A0A9D7HT08-F1
#
_cell.length_a   1.000
_cell.length_b   1.000
_cell.length_c   1.000
_cell.angle_alpha   90.00
_cell.angle_beta   90.00
_cell.angle_gamma   90.00
#
_symmetry.space_group_name_H-M   'P 1'
#
loop_
_entity.id
_entity.type
_entity.pdbx_description
1 polymer ?
#
loop_
_entity_poly.entity_id
_entity_poly.type
_entity_poly.pdbx_seq_one_letter_code
_entity_poly.pdbx_strand_id
1 'polypeptide(L)'
;MDPRPDIGLGRMKRAVLCLLLGAVLSLQGTAQAQLDRRGLMADAILASPHAGLLLDEKRLAEAVLDPQARVLFRQLRPDPQWSPANPAWKTHFAAFKRELQQMTPVDEPRLKAEMKSALLRELSEAELAEIDLAMADPALGESIKAAADAGLDPSFTFRIAAMGTQPELYGPEEVGEVRRIITRLQQKEKELMASERTRTAVARLDTPAFRKYQQTMIGVVEAQISGGSADTARRAAVDDMLVRWRIRIGN
;
A
#
# COMPACT_ATOMS: atom_id res chain seq x y z
N MET A 1 14.95 59.45 -54.59
CA MET A 1 14.17 58.33 -54.02
C MET A 1 15.12 57.16 -53.92
N ASP A 2 15.46 56.75 -52.70
CA ASP A 2 15.96 55.39 -52.43
C ASP A 2 15.72 55.08 -50.94
N PRO A 3 15.17 53.90 -50.58
CA PRO A 3 14.67 53.63 -49.25
C PRO A 3 15.72 53.02 -48.31
N ARG A 4 15.35 53.06 -47.03
CA ARG A 4 16.11 52.78 -45.80
C ARG A 4 16.70 51.36 -45.70
N PRO A 5 17.74 51.15 -44.87
CA PRO A 5 18.26 49.83 -44.56
C PRO A 5 17.36 49.09 -43.54
N ASP A 6 17.12 47.83 -43.84
CA ASP A 6 16.28 46.87 -43.13
C ASP A 6 16.99 46.29 -41.88
N ILE A 7 17.12 47.11 -40.82
CA ILE A 7 17.78 46.73 -39.55
C ILE A 7 16.77 46.15 -38.52
N GLY A 8 15.48 46.10 -38.85
CA GLY A 8 14.41 45.74 -37.91
C GLY A 8 14.20 44.23 -37.68
N LEU A 9 14.40 43.39 -38.69
CA LEU A 9 13.99 41.98 -38.63
C LEU A 9 14.93 41.07 -37.83
N GLY A 10 16.24 41.36 -37.81
CA GLY A 10 17.24 40.53 -37.13
C GLY A 10 17.24 40.66 -35.60
N ARG A 11 16.94 41.85 -35.08
CA ARG A 11 16.86 42.11 -33.62
C ARG A 11 15.57 41.55 -33.01
N MET A 12 14.47 41.61 -33.75
CA MET A 12 13.17 41.08 -33.31
C MET A 12 13.19 39.54 -33.21
N LYS A 13 13.82 38.85 -34.18
CA LYS A 13 13.99 37.38 -34.14
C LYS A 13 14.85 36.91 -32.96
N ARG A 14 15.91 37.65 -32.60
CA ARG A 14 16.76 37.33 -31.43
C ARG A 14 16.04 37.58 -30.10
N ALA A 15 15.27 38.65 -29.99
CA ALA A 15 14.48 38.94 -28.77
C ALA A 15 13.41 37.87 -28.51
N VAL A 16 12.70 37.43 -29.56
CA VAL A 16 11.71 36.34 -29.46
C VAL A 16 12.36 35.01 -29.11
N LEU A 17 13.53 34.69 -29.69
CA LEU A 17 14.27 33.47 -29.37
C LEU A 17 14.78 33.47 -27.91
N CYS A 18 15.29 34.59 -27.40
CA CYS A 18 15.71 34.72 -26.00
C CYS A 18 14.53 34.66 -25.01
N LEU A 19 13.35 35.20 -25.38
CA LEU A 19 12.13 35.07 -24.57
C LEU A 19 11.60 33.64 -24.56
N LEU A 20 11.65 32.93 -25.70
CA LEU A 20 11.27 31.51 -25.77
C LEU A 20 12.25 30.61 -25.01
N LEU A 21 13.57 30.85 -25.11
CA LEU A 21 14.58 30.15 -24.31
C LEU A 21 14.45 30.46 -22.81
N GLY A 22 14.18 31.72 -22.45
CA GLY A 22 13.94 32.12 -21.07
C GLY A 22 12.66 31.52 -20.49
N ALA A 23 11.60 31.38 -21.29
CA ALA A 23 10.37 30.70 -20.90
C ALA A 23 10.59 29.20 -20.72
N VAL A 24 11.33 28.54 -21.62
CA VAL A 24 11.66 27.10 -21.49
C VAL A 24 12.56 26.82 -20.29
N LEU A 25 13.58 27.67 -20.05
CA LEU A 25 14.47 27.52 -18.89
C LEU A 25 13.78 27.84 -17.56
N SER A 26 12.86 28.81 -17.53
CA SER A 26 12.07 29.11 -16.33
C SER A 26 11.00 28.04 -16.06
N LEU A 27 10.37 27.47 -17.11
CA LEU A 27 9.49 26.30 -16.99
C LEU A 27 10.24 25.05 -16.54
N GLN A 28 11.48 24.84 -17.00
CA GLN A 28 12.34 23.75 -16.53
C GLN A 28 12.78 23.96 -15.07
N GLY A 29 13.14 25.19 -14.69
CA GLY A 29 13.52 25.53 -13.32
C GLY A 29 12.37 25.37 -12.32
N THR A 30 11.14 25.76 -12.69
CA THR A 30 9.97 25.58 -11.83
C THR A 30 9.52 24.13 -11.76
N ALA A 31 9.54 23.40 -12.87
CA ALA A 31 9.22 21.97 -12.89
C ALA A 31 10.22 21.14 -12.07
N GLN A 32 11.53 21.43 -12.19
CA GLN A 32 12.55 20.73 -11.42
C GLN A 32 12.43 21.05 -9.92
N ALA A 33 12.29 22.33 -9.55
CA ALA A 33 12.09 22.72 -8.15
C ALA A 33 10.81 22.09 -7.55
N GLN A 34 9.76 21.94 -8.37
CA GLN A 34 8.52 21.27 -7.95
C GLN A 34 8.70 19.76 -7.80
N LEU A 35 9.42 19.10 -8.71
CA LEU A 35 9.77 17.68 -8.59
C LEU A 35 10.66 17.42 -7.37
N ASP A 36 11.64 18.28 -7.13
CA ASP A 36 12.52 18.20 -5.96
C ASP A 36 11.71 18.34 -4.66
N ARG A 37 10.77 19.30 -4.62
CA ARG A 37 9.89 19.49 -3.46
C ARG A 37 8.94 18.31 -3.21
N ARG A 38 8.30 17.78 -4.26
CA ARG A 38 7.43 16.60 -4.16
C ARG A 38 8.21 15.37 -3.73
N GLY A 39 9.44 15.21 -4.23
CA GLY A 39 10.37 14.16 -3.83
C GLY A 39 10.67 14.21 -2.33
N LEU A 40 10.98 15.40 -1.80
CA LEU A 40 11.23 15.60 -0.36
C LEU A 40 10.01 15.27 0.51
N MET A 41 8.80 15.67 0.11
CA MET A 41 7.57 15.32 0.84
C MET A 41 7.34 13.80 0.83
N ALA A 42 7.50 13.14 -0.31
CA ALA A 42 7.34 11.69 -0.40
C ALA A 42 8.34 10.95 0.49
N ASP A 43 9.60 11.41 0.53
CA ASP A 43 10.62 10.87 1.43
C ASP A 43 10.28 11.09 2.90
N ALA A 44 9.79 12.27 3.27
CA ALA A 44 9.39 12.60 4.64
C ALA A 44 8.20 11.75 5.10
N ILE A 45 7.18 11.56 4.25
CA ILE A 45 6.03 10.69 4.52
C ILE A 45 6.50 9.26 4.78
N LEU A 46 7.35 8.70 3.92
CA LEU A 46 7.82 7.31 4.06
C LEU A 46 8.81 7.12 5.22
N ALA A 47 9.55 8.18 5.60
CA ALA A 47 10.43 8.17 6.75
C ALA A 47 9.70 8.42 8.09
N SER A 48 8.42 8.84 8.05
CA SER A 48 7.66 9.14 9.26
C SER A 48 7.52 7.89 10.13
N PRO A 49 7.74 8.00 11.46
CA PRO A 49 7.48 6.90 12.39
C PRO A 49 6.00 6.48 12.39
N HIS A 50 5.09 7.35 11.93
CA HIS A 50 3.66 7.05 11.83
C HIS A 50 3.32 6.22 10.58
N ALA A 51 4.12 6.33 9.51
CA ALA A 51 3.97 5.49 8.34
C ALA A 51 4.15 4.01 8.70
N GLY A 52 5.13 3.68 9.55
CA GLY A 52 5.32 2.31 10.04
C GLY A 52 4.19 1.78 10.93
N LEU A 53 3.41 2.66 11.56
CA LEU A 53 2.22 2.27 12.34
C LEU A 53 0.99 2.02 11.45
N LEU A 54 0.89 2.76 10.34
CA LEU A 54 -0.23 2.66 9.39
C LEU A 54 0.01 1.60 8.32
N LEU A 55 1.28 1.37 7.98
CA LEU A 55 1.75 0.55 6.90
C LEU A 55 2.93 -0.28 7.38
N ASP A 56 2.71 -1.07 8.43
CA ASP A 56 3.67 -2.11 8.81
C ASP A 56 3.81 -3.07 7.62
N GLU A 57 4.87 -2.86 6.83
CA GLU A 57 5.13 -3.53 5.55
C GLU A 57 5.09 -5.05 5.70
N LYS A 58 5.58 -5.58 6.82
CA LYS A 58 5.60 -7.02 7.12
C LYS A 58 4.20 -7.54 7.40
N ARG A 59 3.43 -6.83 8.22
CA ARG A 59 2.04 -7.20 8.54
C ARG A 59 1.12 -7.08 7.33
N LEU A 60 1.26 -6.01 6.56
CA LEU A 60 0.53 -5.84 5.30
C LEU A 60 0.89 -6.96 4.34
N ALA A 61 2.17 -7.30 4.23
CA ALA A 61 2.57 -8.37 3.37
C ALA A 61 2.00 -9.73 3.79
N GLU A 62 2.00 -10.02 5.08
CA GLU A 62 1.35 -11.22 5.60
C GLU A 62 -0.17 -11.20 5.34
N ALA A 63 -0.82 -10.06 5.51
CA ALA A 63 -2.26 -9.90 5.33
C ALA A 63 -2.70 -10.08 3.87
N VAL A 64 -1.87 -9.67 2.91
CA VAL A 64 -2.09 -9.88 1.48
C VAL A 64 -1.76 -11.33 1.08
N LEU A 65 -0.71 -11.91 1.67
CA LEU A 65 -0.30 -13.29 1.36
C LEU A 65 -1.29 -14.33 1.87
N ASP A 66 -1.95 -14.09 3.02
CA ASP A 66 -2.85 -15.07 3.64
C ASP A 66 -4.02 -15.49 2.73
N PRO A 67 -4.80 -14.57 2.11
CA PRO A 67 -5.83 -14.93 1.15
C PRO A 67 -5.27 -15.68 -0.07
N GLN A 68 -4.14 -15.22 -0.63
CA GLN A 68 -3.50 -15.88 -1.77
C GLN A 68 -3.09 -17.32 -1.42
N ALA A 69 -2.49 -17.51 -0.24
CA ALA A 69 -2.12 -18.82 0.26
C ALA A 69 -3.34 -19.74 0.37
N ARG A 70 -4.49 -19.23 0.86
CA ARG A 70 -5.72 -20.02 0.97
C ARG A 70 -6.26 -20.44 -0.38
N VAL A 71 -6.26 -19.54 -1.37
CA VAL A 71 -6.70 -19.86 -2.73
C VAL A 71 -5.83 -20.97 -3.32
N LEU A 72 -4.50 -20.83 -3.26
CA LEU A 72 -3.57 -21.84 -3.76
C LEU A 72 -3.72 -23.16 -3.00
N PHE A 73 -3.87 -23.11 -1.68
CA PHE A 73 -4.03 -24.29 -0.85
C PHE A 73 -5.35 -25.02 -1.12
N ARG A 74 -6.44 -24.29 -1.39
CA ARG A 74 -7.72 -24.85 -1.82
C ARG A 74 -7.59 -25.62 -3.12
N GLN A 75 -6.78 -25.14 -4.06
CA GLN A 75 -6.56 -25.76 -5.37
C GLN A 75 -5.73 -27.04 -5.31
N LEU A 76 -5.04 -27.32 -4.21
CA LEU A 76 -4.25 -28.54 -4.08
C LEU A 76 -5.11 -29.80 -4.12
N ARG A 77 -6.38 -29.73 -3.66
CA ARG A 77 -7.36 -30.80 -3.77
C ARG A 77 -8.70 -30.27 -4.28
N PRO A 78 -9.26 -30.83 -5.36
CA PRO A 78 -10.57 -30.42 -5.88
C PRO A 78 -11.76 -30.91 -5.03
N ASP A 79 -11.50 -31.77 -4.04
CA ASP A 79 -12.48 -32.35 -3.12
C ASP A 79 -13.31 -31.27 -2.39
N PRO A 80 -14.65 -31.31 -2.40
CA PRO A 80 -15.51 -30.40 -1.63
C PRO A 80 -15.26 -30.47 -0.11
N GLN A 81 -14.81 -31.62 0.41
CA GLN A 81 -14.47 -31.78 1.83
C GLN A 81 -13.11 -31.19 2.19
N TRP A 82 -12.31 -30.75 1.20
CA TRP A 82 -11.08 -30.01 1.41
C TRP A 82 -11.38 -28.53 1.65
N SER A 83 -11.67 -28.20 2.90
CA SER A 83 -12.03 -26.85 3.34
C SER A 83 -11.43 -26.56 4.72
N PRO A 84 -11.49 -25.31 5.22
CA PRO A 84 -11.01 -24.96 6.56
C PRO A 84 -11.66 -25.73 7.72
N ALA A 85 -12.82 -26.36 7.48
CA ALA A 85 -13.47 -27.24 8.45
C ALA A 85 -12.83 -28.63 8.53
N ASN A 86 -12.02 -29.02 7.54
CA ASN A 86 -11.29 -30.26 7.53
C ASN A 86 -10.13 -30.21 8.55
N PRO A 87 -10.00 -31.18 9.46
CA PRO A 87 -8.91 -31.19 10.44
C PRO A 87 -7.51 -31.12 9.81
N ALA A 88 -7.31 -31.78 8.65
CA ALA A 88 -6.03 -31.77 7.95
C ALA A 88 -5.71 -30.41 7.29
N TRP A 89 -6.73 -29.58 7.02
CA TRP A 89 -6.51 -28.24 6.46
C TRP A 89 -5.64 -27.41 7.40
N LYS A 90 -6.05 -27.26 8.66
CA LYS A 90 -5.31 -26.46 9.65
C LYS A 90 -3.91 -27.01 9.89
N THR A 91 -3.76 -28.34 9.95
CA THR A 91 -2.48 -29.03 10.15
C THR A 91 -1.46 -28.68 9.06
N HIS A 92 -1.90 -28.58 7.81
CA HIS A 92 -1.02 -28.39 6.66
C HIS A 92 -0.92 -26.93 6.21
N PHE A 93 -1.99 -26.14 6.37
CA PHE A 93 -2.06 -24.77 5.86
C PHE A 93 -0.98 -23.86 6.45
N ALA A 94 -0.72 -23.96 7.77
CA ALA A 94 0.30 -23.14 8.41
C ALA A 94 1.71 -23.39 7.84
N ALA A 95 2.03 -24.65 7.54
CA ALA A 95 3.31 -25.02 6.92
C ALA A 95 3.36 -24.61 5.44
N PHE A 96 2.27 -24.78 4.71
CA PHE A 96 2.14 -24.33 3.32
C PHE A 96 2.34 -22.81 3.20
N LYS A 97 1.61 -22.03 4.00
CA LYS A 97 1.71 -20.56 4.04
C LYS A 97 3.14 -20.12 4.34
N ARG A 98 3.82 -20.77 5.29
CA ARG A 98 5.21 -20.46 5.64
C ARG A 98 6.17 -20.71 4.47
N GLU A 99 6.01 -21.81 3.73
CA GLU A 99 6.84 -22.10 2.56
C GLU A 99 6.59 -21.07 1.44
N LEU A 100 5.33 -20.72 1.18
CA LEU A 100 4.97 -19.67 0.22
C LEU A 100 5.56 -18.29 0.62
N GLN A 101 5.54 -17.96 1.91
CA GLN A 101 6.11 -16.73 2.44
C GLN A 101 7.63 -16.65 2.21
N GLN A 102 8.35 -17.77 2.37
CA GLN A 102 9.79 -17.83 2.12
C GLN A 102 10.13 -17.64 0.63
N MET A 103 9.22 -18.03 -0.26
CA MET A 103 9.35 -17.82 -1.71
C MET A 103 8.93 -16.42 -2.16
N THR A 104 8.33 -15.64 -1.27
CA THR A 104 7.88 -14.27 -1.52
C THR A 104 8.56 -13.30 -0.55
N PRO A 105 9.91 -13.20 -0.57
CA PRO A 105 10.61 -12.27 0.29
C PRO A 105 10.22 -10.83 -0.08
N VAL A 106 9.89 -10.04 0.94
CA VAL A 106 9.68 -8.60 0.79
C VAL A 106 11.06 -7.95 0.73
N ASP A 107 11.44 -7.50 -0.48
CA ASP A 107 12.59 -6.62 -0.67
C ASP A 107 12.20 -5.22 -0.18
N GLU A 108 12.51 -4.92 1.09
CA GLU A 108 12.15 -3.65 1.76
C GLU A 108 12.70 -2.41 1.00
N PRO A 109 13.98 -2.35 0.57
CA PRO A 109 14.48 -1.25 -0.25
C PRO A 109 13.69 -1.04 -1.54
N ARG A 110 13.41 -2.13 -2.27
CA ARG A 110 12.63 -2.06 -3.51
C ARG A 110 11.20 -1.63 -3.25
N LEU A 111 10.55 -2.15 -2.21
CA LEU A 111 9.20 -1.77 -1.81
C LEU A 111 9.10 -0.27 -1.54
N LYS A 112 10.04 0.28 -0.77
CA LYS A 112 10.08 1.72 -0.48
C LYS A 112 10.29 2.57 -1.73
N ALA A 113 11.12 2.13 -2.67
CA ALA A 113 11.30 2.81 -3.95
C ALA A 113 10.01 2.78 -4.79
N GLU A 114 9.32 1.65 -4.84
CA GLU A 114 8.04 1.50 -5.54
C GLU A 114 6.93 2.33 -4.88
N MET A 115 6.85 2.36 -3.54
CA MET A 115 5.96 3.23 -2.78
C MET A 115 6.22 4.70 -3.11
N LYS A 116 7.48 5.17 -3.07
CA LYS A 116 7.84 6.54 -3.42
C LYS A 116 7.40 6.88 -4.84
N SER A 117 7.70 6.00 -5.79
CA SER A 117 7.30 6.16 -7.19
C SER A 117 5.78 6.29 -7.33
N ALA A 118 5.01 5.45 -6.63
CA ALA A 118 3.56 5.49 -6.63
C ALA A 118 3.01 6.78 -6.03
N LEU A 119 3.57 7.27 -4.92
CA LEU A 119 3.21 8.57 -4.33
C LEU A 119 3.40 9.71 -5.34
N LEU A 120 4.56 9.78 -5.99
CA LEU A 120 4.87 10.83 -6.96
C LEU A 120 4.05 10.73 -8.24
N ARG A 121 3.59 9.54 -8.60
CA ARG A 121 2.76 9.31 -9.78
C ARG A 121 1.28 9.64 -9.52
N GLU A 122 0.76 9.24 -8.37
CA GLU A 122 -0.68 9.22 -8.11
C GLU A 122 -1.18 10.40 -7.31
N LEU A 123 -0.34 11.00 -6.46
CA LEU A 123 -0.74 12.12 -5.59
C LEU A 123 -0.19 13.45 -6.12
N SER A 124 -1.07 14.45 -6.15
CA SER A 124 -0.74 15.84 -6.41
C SER A 124 0.10 16.46 -5.29
N GLU A 125 0.72 17.61 -5.57
CA GLU A 125 1.51 18.33 -4.56
C GLU A 125 0.68 18.74 -3.33
N ALA A 126 -0.57 19.16 -3.53
CA ALA A 126 -1.47 19.54 -2.44
C ALA A 126 -1.82 18.32 -1.56
N GLU A 127 -2.11 17.17 -2.18
CA GLU A 127 -2.36 15.92 -1.45
C GLU A 127 -1.11 15.48 -0.66
N LEU A 128 0.08 15.53 -1.27
CA LEU A 128 1.34 15.20 -0.60
C LEU A 128 1.62 16.14 0.59
N ALA A 129 1.40 17.45 0.44
CA ALA A 129 1.62 18.41 1.51
C ALA A 129 0.63 18.21 2.68
N GLU A 130 -0.62 17.84 2.39
CA GLU A 130 -1.62 17.52 3.40
C GLU A 130 -1.21 16.28 4.22
N ILE A 131 -0.75 15.22 3.55
CA ILE A 131 -0.31 13.99 4.20
C ILE A 131 0.96 14.23 5.00
N ASP A 132 1.94 14.93 4.44
CA ASP A 132 3.20 15.28 5.14
C ASP A 132 2.91 16.05 6.44
N LEU A 133 2.02 17.05 6.37
CA LEU A 133 1.58 17.80 7.55
C LEU A 133 0.89 16.90 8.59
N ALA A 134 0.04 15.97 8.15
CA ALA A 134 -0.61 15.02 9.05
C ALA A 134 0.41 14.07 9.71
N MET A 135 1.36 13.55 8.93
CA MET A 135 2.40 12.61 9.36
C MET A 135 3.46 13.24 10.26
N ALA A 136 3.56 14.57 10.28
CA ALA A 136 4.41 15.33 11.19
C ALA A 136 3.77 15.59 12.56
N ASP A 137 2.46 15.36 12.73
CA ASP A 137 1.75 15.64 13.98
C ASP A 137 1.86 14.49 15.00
N PRO A 138 2.50 14.70 16.17
CA PRO A 138 2.65 13.66 17.20
C PRO A 138 1.32 13.12 17.74
N ALA A 139 0.25 13.92 17.73
CA ALA A 139 -1.07 13.48 18.18
C ALA A 139 -1.69 12.44 17.26
N LEU A 140 -1.28 12.40 15.99
CA LEU A 140 -1.67 11.36 15.06
C LEU A 140 -1.08 10.01 15.49
N GLY A 141 0.23 9.97 15.79
CA GLY A 141 0.91 8.74 16.23
C GLY A 141 0.32 8.11 17.48
N GLU A 142 0.02 8.91 18.49
CA GLU A 142 -0.62 8.40 19.72
C GLU A 142 -2.03 7.83 19.46
N SER A 143 -2.78 8.44 18.53
CA SER A 143 -4.12 7.99 18.18
C SER A 143 -4.11 6.69 17.36
N ILE A 144 -3.18 6.56 16.40
CA ILE A 144 -2.97 5.32 15.65
C ILE A 144 -2.57 4.19 16.61
N LYS A 145 -1.67 4.48 17.56
CA LYS A 145 -1.29 3.51 18.58
C LYS A 145 -2.47 3.08 19.44
N ALA A 146 -3.29 4.03 19.92
CA ALA A 146 -4.49 3.71 20.69
C ALA A 146 -5.50 2.86 19.91
N ALA A 147 -5.66 3.09 18.61
CA ALA A 147 -6.47 2.27 17.72
C ALA A 147 -5.87 0.86 17.53
N ALA A 148 -4.56 0.74 17.33
CA ALA A 148 -3.87 -0.54 17.26
C ALA A 148 -3.99 -1.34 18.57
N ASP A 149 -3.85 -0.69 19.74
CA ASP A 149 -4.07 -1.28 21.06
C ASP A 149 -5.55 -1.69 21.29
N ALA A 150 -6.48 -1.11 20.52
CA ALA A 150 -7.88 -1.53 20.48
C ALA A 150 -8.14 -2.77 19.60
N GLY A 151 -7.19 -3.12 18.73
CA GLY A 151 -7.29 -4.21 17.76
C GLY A 151 -7.57 -3.75 16.32
N LEU A 152 -7.55 -2.44 16.04
CA LEU A 152 -7.54 -1.89 14.69
C LEU A 152 -6.10 -1.79 14.21
N ASP A 153 -5.49 -2.95 13.96
CA ASP A 153 -4.22 -2.98 13.26
C ASP A 153 -4.45 -3.04 11.74
N PRO A 154 -3.53 -2.52 10.90
CA PRO A 154 -3.72 -2.49 9.45
C PRO A 154 -4.02 -3.85 8.83
N SER A 155 -3.50 -4.96 9.37
CA SER A 155 -3.75 -6.31 8.85
C SER A 155 -5.18 -6.79 9.08
N PHE A 156 -5.85 -6.27 10.11
CA PHE A 156 -7.22 -6.63 10.44
C PHE A 156 -8.22 -6.19 9.35
N THR A 157 -8.04 -5.00 8.78
CA THR A 157 -8.87 -4.47 7.69
C THR A 157 -8.79 -5.36 6.45
N PHE A 158 -7.58 -5.81 6.09
CA PHE A 158 -7.37 -6.76 4.99
C PHE A 158 -8.02 -8.11 5.27
N ARG A 159 -7.87 -8.63 6.49
CA ARG A 159 -8.49 -9.90 6.90
C ARG A 159 -10.02 -9.83 6.77
N ILE A 160 -10.65 -8.74 7.20
CA ILE A 160 -12.10 -8.54 7.03
C ILE A 160 -12.47 -8.48 5.55
N ALA A 161 -11.77 -7.69 4.74
CA ALA A 161 -12.06 -7.54 3.32
C ALA A 161 -11.96 -8.89 2.59
N ALA A 162 -10.88 -9.65 2.85
CA ALA A 162 -10.68 -10.96 2.25
C ALA A 162 -11.69 -12.01 2.74
N MET A 163 -12.09 -11.97 4.01
CA MET A 163 -13.19 -12.81 4.51
C MET A 163 -14.53 -12.46 3.87
N GLY A 164 -14.77 -11.19 3.56
CA GLY A 164 -15.98 -10.75 2.87
C GLY A 164 -16.06 -11.20 1.42
N THR A 165 -14.92 -11.31 0.73
CA THR A 165 -14.87 -11.71 -0.68
C THR A 165 -14.79 -13.23 -0.88
N GLN A 166 -14.11 -13.95 0.02
CA GLN A 166 -13.89 -15.41 -0.07
C GLN A 166 -14.20 -16.10 1.27
N PRO A 167 -15.43 -15.98 1.81
CA PRO A 167 -15.78 -16.50 3.14
C PRO A 167 -15.56 -18.02 3.28
N GLU A 168 -15.68 -18.77 2.19
CA GLU A 168 -15.49 -20.22 2.13
C GLU A 168 -14.05 -20.68 2.45
N LEU A 169 -13.09 -19.76 2.40
CA LEU A 169 -11.68 -20.03 2.70
C LEU A 169 -11.34 -19.83 4.19
N TYR A 170 -12.31 -19.47 5.02
CA TYR A 170 -12.11 -19.24 6.45
C TYR A 170 -12.95 -20.17 7.32
N GLY A 171 -12.36 -20.65 8.40
CA GLY A 171 -13.04 -21.52 9.36
C GLY A 171 -14.01 -20.75 10.27
N PRO A 172 -15.01 -21.42 10.86
CA PRO A 172 -15.98 -20.78 11.75
C PRO A 172 -15.33 -20.15 13.00
N GLU A 173 -14.23 -20.73 13.49
CA GLU A 173 -13.45 -20.17 14.59
C GLU A 173 -12.79 -18.83 14.23
N GLU A 174 -12.27 -18.70 13.00
CA GLU A 174 -11.62 -17.49 12.51
C GLU A 174 -12.65 -16.37 12.31
N VAL A 175 -13.81 -16.72 11.75
CA VAL A 175 -14.94 -15.79 11.63
C VAL A 175 -15.43 -15.37 13.01
N GLY A 176 -15.50 -16.30 13.97
CA GLY A 176 -15.85 -16.00 15.36
C GLY A 176 -14.84 -15.10 16.07
N GLU A 177 -13.55 -15.23 15.78
CA GLU A 177 -12.50 -14.32 16.25
C GLU A 177 -12.69 -12.91 15.70
N VAL A 178 -12.86 -12.77 14.38
CA VAL A 178 -13.10 -11.46 13.75
C VAL A 178 -14.35 -10.79 14.31
N ARG A 179 -15.44 -11.53 14.51
CA ARG A 179 -16.65 -11.01 15.15
C ARG A 179 -16.38 -10.48 16.56
N ARG A 180 -15.62 -11.23 17.39
CA ARG A 180 -15.24 -10.78 18.74
C ARG A 180 -14.42 -9.50 18.70
N ILE A 181 -13.50 -9.38 17.75
CA ILE A 181 -12.71 -8.15 17.56
C ILE A 181 -13.63 -6.99 17.15
N ILE A 182 -14.52 -7.18 16.16
CA ILE A 182 -15.50 -6.15 15.75
C ILE A 182 -16.34 -5.68 16.94
N THR A 183 -16.89 -6.59 17.74
CA THR A 183 -17.69 -6.23 18.92
C THR A 183 -16.85 -5.42 19.93
N ARG A 184 -15.60 -5.83 20.17
CA ARG A 184 -14.69 -5.07 21.05
C ARG A 184 -14.40 -3.67 20.49
N LEU A 185 -14.20 -3.56 19.17
CA LEU A 185 -13.97 -2.30 18.50
C LEU A 185 -15.17 -1.38 18.57
N GLN A 186 -16.39 -1.88 18.35
CA GLN A 186 -17.62 -1.11 18.52
C GLN A 186 -17.80 -0.59 19.95
N GLN A 187 -17.44 -1.40 20.95
CA GLN A 187 -17.46 -0.97 22.34
C GLN A 187 -16.42 0.13 22.61
N LYS A 188 -15.19 -0.08 22.13
CA LYS A 188 -14.09 0.88 22.26
C LYS A 188 -14.29 2.14 21.43
N GLU A 189 -15.02 2.08 20.32
CA GLU A 189 -15.30 3.24 19.46
C GLU A 189 -15.95 4.35 20.25
N LYS A 190 -16.94 4.02 21.10
CA LYS A 190 -17.60 5.01 21.96
C LYS A 190 -16.62 5.67 22.95
N GLU A 191 -15.69 4.89 23.51
CA GLU A 191 -14.68 5.37 24.46
C GLU A 191 -13.59 6.19 23.75
N LEU A 192 -13.12 5.73 22.59
CA LEU A 192 -12.14 6.39 21.74
C LEU A 192 -12.69 7.70 21.18
N MET A 193 -13.92 7.71 20.68
CA MET A 193 -14.56 8.90 20.11
C MET A 193 -15.05 9.90 21.16
N ALA A 194 -15.07 9.54 22.45
CA ALA A 194 -15.30 10.51 23.52
C ALA A 194 -14.14 11.52 23.64
N SER A 195 -12.93 11.11 23.27
CA SER A 195 -11.74 11.97 23.22
C SER A 195 -11.79 12.92 22.02
N GLU A 196 -11.73 14.23 22.26
CA GLU A 196 -11.59 15.23 21.19
C GLU A 196 -10.34 14.98 20.36
N ARG A 197 -9.22 14.65 21.01
CA ARG A 197 -7.95 14.32 20.36
C ARG A 197 -8.09 13.18 19.36
N THR A 198 -8.77 12.11 19.76
CA THR A 198 -8.98 10.93 18.92
C THR A 198 -9.92 11.25 17.76
N ARG A 199 -11.00 12.02 18.00
CA ARG A 199 -11.88 12.50 16.93
C ARG A 199 -11.13 13.33 15.89
N THR A 200 -10.26 14.24 16.32
CA THR A 200 -9.43 15.05 15.42
C THR A 200 -8.45 14.18 14.62
N ALA A 201 -7.84 13.16 15.24
CA ALA A 201 -6.96 12.24 14.53
C ALA A 201 -7.71 11.39 13.50
N VAL A 202 -8.89 10.84 13.85
CA VAL A 202 -9.75 10.09 12.91
C VAL A 202 -10.18 10.97 11.74
N ALA A 203 -10.60 12.21 12.00
CA ALA A 203 -11.00 13.14 10.94
C ALA A 203 -9.86 13.43 9.95
N ARG A 204 -8.61 13.44 10.41
CA ARG A 204 -7.42 13.59 9.55
C ARG A 204 -7.09 12.34 8.75
N LEU A 205 -7.36 11.16 9.28
CA LEU A 205 -7.19 9.89 8.56
C LEU A 205 -8.30 9.66 7.52
N ASP A 206 -9.44 10.33 7.65
CA ASP A 206 -10.57 10.20 6.74
C ASP A 206 -10.58 11.25 5.60
N THR A 207 -9.52 12.05 5.44
CA THR A 207 -9.49 12.99 4.30
C THR A 207 -9.37 12.23 2.96
N PRO A 208 -9.87 12.80 1.84
CA PRO A 208 -9.72 12.17 0.53
C PRO A 208 -8.26 11.90 0.14
N ALA A 209 -7.35 12.83 0.47
CA ALA A 209 -5.92 12.67 0.22
C ALA A 209 -5.35 11.48 1.00
N PHE A 210 -5.69 11.36 2.28
CA PHE A 210 -5.21 10.28 3.13
C PHE A 210 -5.77 8.91 2.72
N ARG A 211 -7.05 8.84 2.35
CA ARG A 211 -7.66 7.61 1.82
C ARG A 211 -6.96 7.16 0.54
N LYS A 212 -6.68 8.08 -0.37
CA LYS A 212 -5.94 7.81 -1.60
C LYS A 212 -4.52 7.33 -1.30
N TYR A 213 -3.82 7.97 -0.37
CA TYR A 213 -2.52 7.51 0.13
C TYR A 213 -2.56 6.05 0.61
N GLN A 214 -3.51 5.70 1.48
CA GLN A 214 -3.66 4.33 1.96
C GLN A 214 -3.90 3.36 0.80
N GLN A 215 -4.82 3.68 -0.11
CA GLN A 215 -5.11 2.84 -1.28
C GLN A 215 -3.89 2.64 -2.18
N THR A 216 -3.13 3.71 -2.48
CA THR A 216 -1.91 3.63 -3.26
C THR A 216 -0.88 2.72 -2.60
N MET A 217 -0.65 2.87 -1.29
CA MET A 217 0.33 2.05 -0.56
C MET A 217 -0.07 0.57 -0.49
N ILE A 218 -1.36 0.31 -0.25
CA ILE A 218 -1.94 -1.04 -0.31
C ILE A 218 -1.71 -1.67 -1.69
N GLY A 219 -2.00 -0.93 -2.76
CA GLY A 219 -1.84 -1.41 -4.13
C GLY A 219 -0.40 -1.76 -4.50
N VAL A 220 0.59 -1.02 -3.97
CA VAL A 220 2.02 -1.37 -4.16
C VAL A 220 2.36 -2.69 -3.47
N VAL A 221 1.96 -2.86 -2.22
CA VAL A 221 2.21 -4.10 -1.47
C VAL A 221 1.54 -5.30 -2.15
N GLU A 222 0.29 -5.14 -2.59
CA GLU A 222 -0.44 -6.15 -3.34
C GLU A 222 0.26 -6.55 -4.65
N ALA A 223 0.74 -5.56 -5.41
CA ALA A 223 1.44 -5.78 -6.67
C ALA A 223 2.78 -6.51 -6.47
N GLN A 224 3.52 -6.21 -5.41
CA GLN A 224 4.79 -6.88 -5.09
C GLN A 224 4.55 -8.36 -4.71
N ILE A 225 3.56 -8.62 -3.86
CA ILE A 225 3.30 -9.97 -3.33
C ILE A 225 2.67 -10.87 -4.36
N SER A 226 1.62 -10.38 -5.02
CA SER A 226 1.01 -11.08 -6.16
C SER A 226 2.05 -11.29 -7.26
N GLY A 227 3.08 -10.44 -7.28
CA GLY A 227 4.11 -10.28 -8.29
C GLY A 227 3.47 -10.05 -9.63
N GLY A 228 3.61 -8.81 -10.09
CA GLY A 228 3.39 -8.50 -11.49
C GLY A 228 4.07 -9.52 -12.42
N SER A 229 3.67 -9.49 -13.68
CA SER A 229 4.06 -10.42 -14.75
C SER A 229 5.58 -10.60 -15.01
N ALA A 230 6.48 -10.05 -14.18
CA ALA A 230 7.91 -9.98 -14.39
C ALA A 230 8.78 -11.06 -13.69
N ASP A 231 8.31 -11.80 -12.67
CA ASP A 231 9.17 -12.79 -11.98
C ASP A 231 8.86 -14.25 -12.36
N THR A 232 9.32 -14.64 -13.55
CA THR A 232 9.17 -16.00 -14.11
C THR A 232 9.80 -17.08 -13.23
N ALA A 233 10.93 -16.77 -12.57
CA ALA A 233 11.62 -17.72 -11.69
C ALA A 233 10.78 -18.02 -10.44
N ARG A 234 10.18 -16.98 -9.85
CA ARG A 234 9.29 -17.14 -8.69
C ARG A 234 8.04 -17.95 -9.03
N ARG A 235 7.43 -17.75 -10.20
CA ARG A 235 6.28 -18.57 -10.63
C ARG A 235 6.65 -20.05 -10.72
N ALA A 236 7.78 -20.36 -11.36
CA ALA A 236 8.25 -21.74 -11.47
C ALA A 236 8.50 -22.37 -10.08
N ALA A 237 9.05 -21.62 -9.13
CA ALA A 237 9.25 -22.09 -7.75
C ALA A 237 7.92 -22.35 -7.03
N VAL A 238 6.92 -21.47 -7.20
CA VAL A 238 5.57 -21.67 -6.66
C VAL A 238 4.91 -22.89 -7.29
N ASP A 239 4.98 -23.07 -8.61
CA ASP A 239 4.39 -24.23 -9.30
C ASP A 239 5.00 -25.55 -8.80
N ASP A 240 6.32 -25.61 -8.65
CA ASP A 240 7.03 -26.77 -8.10
C ASP A 240 6.63 -27.03 -6.63
N MET A 241 6.48 -25.98 -5.82
CA MET A 241 5.94 -26.09 -4.47
C MET A 241 4.52 -26.69 -4.48
N LEU A 242 3.63 -26.23 -5.36
CA LEU A 242 2.26 -26.74 -5.46
C LEU A 242 2.25 -28.23 -5.83
N VAL A 243 3.15 -28.70 -6.70
CA VAL A 243 3.29 -30.12 -7.04
C VAL A 243 3.71 -30.93 -5.82
N ARG A 244 4.76 -30.51 -5.10
CA ARG A 244 5.21 -31.20 -3.87
C ARG A 244 4.11 -31.28 -2.82
N TRP A 245 3.38 -30.18 -2.62
CA TRP A 245 2.30 -30.13 -1.65
C TRP A 245 1.12 -31.01 -2.04
N ARG A 246 0.76 -31.07 -3.32
CA ARG A 246 -0.29 -31.99 -3.82
C ARG A 246 0.03 -33.45 -3.50
N ILE A 247 1.29 -33.86 -3.63
CA ILE A 247 1.74 -35.21 -3.25
C ILE A 247 1.66 -35.40 -1.73
N ARG A 248 2.11 -34.40 -0.95
CA ARG A 248 2.13 -34.46 0.52
C ARG A 248 0.75 -34.59 1.16
N ILE A 249 -0.28 -33.96 0.60
CA ILE A 249 -1.65 -33.97 1.16
C ILE A 249 -2.58 -34.99 0.48
N GLY A 250 -2.16 -35.53 -0.65
CA GLY A 250 -2.88 -36.55 -1.42
C GLY A 250 -2.59 -37.98 -0.94
N ASN A 251 -1.44 -38.18 -0.29
CA ASN A 251 -1.08 -39.37 0.49
C ASN A 251 -1.53 -39.22 1.94
#